data_AF-A0A3D3LZA6-F1
#
_entry.id   AF-A0A3D3LZA6-F1
#
_cell.length_a   1.000
_cell.length_b   1.000
_cell.length_c   1.000
_cell.angle_alpha   90.00
_cell.angle_beta   90.00
_cell.angle_gamma   90.00
#
_symmetry.space_group_name_H-M   'P 1'
#
loop_
_entity.id
_entity.type
_entity.pdbx_description
1 polymer ?
#
loop_
_entity_poly.entity_id
_entity_poly.type
_entity_poly.pdbx_seq_one_letter_code
_entity_poly.pdbx_strand_id
1 'polypeptide(L)'
;MPNQPTTGLTSEQSPTLITALNNHLTWVKPDQKPHQLTLPQALKMTLIYHRHNITEELLARIFSVSQPRVCRTTTTIEKTLARALKSLMKPLESGLKASGSFSHR
;
A
#
# COMPACT_ATOMS: atom_id res chain seq x y z
N MET A 1 18.24 -5.82 11.67
CA MET A 1 16.77 -5.87 11.72
C MET A 1 16.31 -6.87 10.67
N PRO A 2 15.42 -7.84 10.96
CA PRO A 2 15.00 -8.79 9.94
C PRO A 2 14.03 -8.11 8.97
N ASN A 3 14.48 -7.86 7.74
CA ASN A 3 13.61 -7.50 6.63
C ASN A 3 12.73 -8.71 6.29
N GLN A 4 11.45 -8.49 5.97
CA GLN A 4 10.62 -9.55 5.43
C GLN A 4 11.04 -9.79 3.97
N PRO A 5 11.68 -10.93 3.64
CA PRO A 5 12.26 -11.16 2.32
C PRO A 5 11.21 -11.15 1.21
N THR A 6 9.94 -11.40 1.53
CA THR A 6 8.81 -11.47 0.58
C THR A 6 8.21 -10.11 0.23
N THR A 7 8.29 -9.11 1.11
CA THR A 7 7.65 -7.78 0.91
C THR A 7 8.66 -6.64 0.80
N GLY A 8 9.87 -6.83 1.32
CA GLY A 8 10.95 -5.83 1.28
C GLY A 8 10.80 -4.76 2.35
N LEU A 9 9.71 -4.82 3.13
CA LEU A 9 9.46 -3.95 4.26
C LEU A 9 10.14 -4.49 5.52
N THR A 10 10.59 -3.57 6.38
CA THR A 10 10.99 -3.91 7.74
C THR A 10 9.75 -4.12 8.61
N SER A 11 9.93 -4.84 9.72
CA SER A 11 8.85 -5.10 10.68
C SER A 11 8.23 -3.82 11.27
N GLU A 12 8.90 -2.67 11.18
CA GLU A 12 8.39 -1.37 11.66
C GLU A 12 7.69 -0.56 10.55
N GLN A 13 8.07 -0.77 9.28
CA GLN A 13 7.44 -0.09 8.14
C GLN A 13 6.06 -0.68 7.83
N SER A 14 5.89 -2.00 8.00
CA SER A 14 4.62 -2.69 7.80
C SER A 14 3.46 -2.13 8.63
N PRO A 15 3.53 -2.00 9.97
CA PRO A 15 2.43 -1.45 10.78
C PRO A 15 2.18 0.03 10.47
N THR A 16 3.23 0.81 10.20
CA THR A 16 3.10 2.23 9.83
C THR A 16 2.31 2.40 8.53
N LEU A 17 2.63 1.59 7.52
CA LEU A 17 1.90 1.57 6.24
C LEU A 17 0.46 1.10 6.41
N ILE A 18 0.21 0.07 7.23
CA ILE A 18 -1.16 -0.41 7.51
C ILE A 18 -1.99 0.68 8.19
N THR A 19 -1.42 1.40 9.15
CA THR A 19 -2.10 2.53 9.82
C THR A 19 -2.38 3.68 8.85
N ALA A 20 -1.40 4.05 8.02
CA ALA A 20 -1.60 5.07 6.99
C ALA A 20 -2.67 4.64 5.97
N LEU A 21 -2.65 3.39 5.52
CA LEU A 21 -3.67 2.80 4.64
C LEU A 21 -5.04 2.87 5.28
N ASN A 22 -5.21 2.47 6.55
CA ASN A 22 -6.49 2.56 7.25
C ASN A 22 -7.05 3.98 7.30
N ASN A 23 -6.20 5.00 7.51
CA ASN A 23 -6.64 6.40 7.53
C ASN A 23 -7.07 6.93 6.15
N HIS A 24 -6.52 6.38 5.06
CA HIS A 24 -6.83 6.80 3.69
C HIS A 24 -7.79 5.87 2.94
N LEU A 25 -8.08 4.69 3.49
CA LEU A 25 -9.04 3.74 2.94
C LEU A 25 -10.46 4.24 3.21
N THR A 26 -11.04 4.83 2.18
CA THR A 26 -12.47 5.11 2.14
C THR A 26 -13.17 3.83 1.68
N TRP A 27 -13.58 2.99 2.62
CA TRP A 27 -14.51 1.89 2.34
C TRP A 27 -15.88 2.49 2.00
N VAL A 28 -16.13 2.79 0.72
CA VAL A 28 -17.37 3.45 0.28
C VAL A 28 -18.60 2.57 0.55
N LYS A 29 -18.43 1.25 0.63
CA LYS A 29 -19.48 0.29 1.00
C LYS A 29 -18.90 -0.77 1.93
N PRO A 30 -19.65 -1.27 2.93
CA PRO A 30 -19.21 -2.35 3.80
C PRO A 30 -18.87 -3.64 3.03
N ASP A 31 -19.55 -3.88 1.90
CA ASP A 31 -19.33 -5.01 0.99
C ASP A 31 -17.98 -4.94 0.23
N GLN A 32 -17.32 -3.77 0.22
CA GLN A 32 -16.00 -3.62 -0.38
C GLN A 32 -14.88 -4.02 0.57
N LYS A 33 -15.15 -4.16 1.88
CA LYS A 33 -14.19 -4.70 2.82
C LYS A 33 -13.97 -6.17 2.46
N PRO A 34 -12.75 -6.57 2.07
CA PRO A 34 -12.53 -7.94 1.64
C PRO A 34 -12.84 -8.89 2.81
N HIS A 35 -13.94 -9.65 2.68
CA HIS A 35 -14.37 -10.57 3.74
C HIS A 35 -13.39 -11.73 3.92
N GLN A 36 -12.61 -12.04 2.88
CA GLN A 36 -11.62 -13.12 2.86
C GLN A 36 -10.16 -12.65 2.97
N LEU A 37 -9.88 -11.35 2.82
CA LEU A 37 -8.52 -10.80 2.92
C LEU A 37 -8.49 -9.69 3.95
N THR A 38 -7.67 -9.86 4.98
CA THR A 38 -7.37 -8.76 5.90
C THR A 38 -6.54 -7.68 5.20
N LEU A 39 -6.60 -6.43 5.68
CA LEU A 39 -5.80 -5.33 5.12
C LEU A 39 -4.28 -5.66 5.05
N PRO A 40 -3.66 -6.30 6.07
CA PRO A 40 -2.27 -6.75 5.98
C PRO A 40 -2.03 -7.78 4.86
N GLN A 41 -2.96 -8.72 4.64
CA GLN A 41 -2.86 -9.68 3.55
C GLN A 41 -3.01 -9.01 2.19
N ALA A 42 -3.95 -8.06 2.04
CA ALA A 42 -4.13 -7.29 0.82
C ALA A 42 -2.89 -6.46 0.47
N LEU A 43 -2.28 -5.82 1.47
CA LEU A 43 -1.01 -5.11 1.31
C LEU A 43 0.12 -6.07 0.91
N LYS A 44 0.28 -7.18 1.62
CA LYS A 44 1.29 -8.20 1.32
C LYS A 44 1.15 -8.75 -0.10
N MET A 45 -0.08 -9.05 -0.53
CA MET A 45 -0.39 -9.53 -1.88
C MET A 45 0.02 -8.52 -2.94
N THR A 46 -0.31 -7.23 -2.74
CA THR A 46 0.03 -6.15 -3.67
C THR A 46 1.55 -5.95 -3.77
N LEU A 47 2.27 -6.02 -2.64
CA LEU A 47 3.72 -5.92 -2.62
C LEU A 47 4.38 -7.10 -3.33
N ILE A 48 3.87 -8.31 -3.15
CA ILE A 48 4.37 -9.51 -3.84
C ILE A 48 4.11 -9.41 -5.35
N TYR A 49 2.90 -8.96 -5.73
CA TYR A 49 2.53 -8.71 -7.13
C TYR A 49 3.55 -7.81 -7.83
N HIS A 50 3.85 -6.64 -7.25
CA HIS A 50 4.80 -5.69 -7.82
C HIS A 50 6.26 -6.15 -7.73
N ARG A 51 6.68 -6.75 -6.62
CA ARG A 51 8.09 -7.05 -6.39
C ARG A 51 8.58 -8.26 -7.19
N HIS A 52 7.74 -9.27 -7.31
CA HIS A 52 8.10 -10.54 -7.91
C HIS A 52 7.45 -10.76 -9.29
N ASN A 53 6.71 -9.76 -9.79
CA ASN A 53 5.98 -9.81 -11.06
C ASN A 53 5.12 -11.08 -11.19
N ILE A 54 4.49 -11.47 -10.08
CA ILE A 54 3.69 -12.70 -10.02
C ILE A 54 2.34 -12.46 -10.68
N THR A 55 1.81 -13.45 -11.40
CA THR A 55 0.49 -13.35 -12.01
C THR A 55 -0.63 -13.32 -10.96
N GLU A 56 -1.72 -12.63 -11.28
CA GLU A 56 -2.89 -12.57 -10.40
C GLU A 56 -3.48 -13.95 -10.12
N GLU A 57 -3.38 -14.88 -11.07
CA GLU A 57 -3.85 -16.26 -10.92
C GLU A 57 -3.03 -17.03 -9.87
N LEU A 58 -1.71 -16.87 -9.86
CA LEU A 58 -0.88 -17.52 -8.86
C LEU A 58 -1.12 -16.92 -7.47
N LEU A 59 -1.31 -15.60 -7.38
CA LEU A 59 -1.71 -14.94 -6.14
C LEU A 59 -3.09 -15.41 -5.66
N ALA A 60 -4.04 -15.59 -6.57
CA ALA A 60 -5.37 -16.11 -6.23
C ALA A 60 -5.27 -17.48 -5.55
N ARG A 61 -4.41 -18.37 -6.07
CA ARG A 61 -4.13 -19.67 -5.48
C ARG A 61 -3.44 -19.54 -4.11
N ILE A 62 -2.38 -18.73 -4.00
CA ILE A 62 -1.63 -18.52 -2.74
C ILE A 62 -2.53 -18.01 -1.62
N PHE A 63 -3.43 -17.08 -1.95
CA PHE A 63 -4.31 -16.43 -0.98
C PHE A 63 -5.69 -17.09 -0.87
N SER A 64 -5.93 -18.20 -1.60
CA SER A 64 -7.22 -18.91 -1.63
C SER A 64 -8.43 -17.99 -1.92
N VAL A 65 -8.25 -17.08 -2.86
CA VAL A 65 -9.29 -16.15 -3.34
C VAL A 65 -9.45 -16.30 -4.86
N SER A 66 -10.47 -15.67 -5.44
CA SER A 66 -10.62 -15.64 -6.90
C SER A 66 -9.71 -14.59 -7.55
N GLN A 67 -9.23 -14.86 -8.76
CA GLN A 67 -8.41 -13.90 -9.51
C GLN A 67 -9.07 -12.51 -9.67
N PRO A 68 -10.39 -12.39 -9.96
CA PRO A 68 -11.04 -11.07 -9.99
C PRO A 68 -10.99 -10.33 -8.65
N ARG A 69 -10.94 -11.05 -7.52
CA ARG A 69 -10.73 -10.41 -6.21
C ARG A 69 -9.30 -9.91 -6.07
N VAL A 70 -8.30 -10.69 -6.49
CA VAL A 70 -6.89 -10.23 -6.50
C VAL A 70 -6.76 -8.92 -7.27
N CYS A 71 -7.24 -8.88 -8.52
CA CYS A 71 -7.17 -7.70 -9.38
C CYS A 71 -7.83 -6.45 -8.75
N ARG A 72 -9.03 -6.61 -8.17
CA ARG A 72 -9.73 -5.51 -7.48
C ARG A 72 -8.98 -5.05 -6.25
N THR A 73 -8.44 -5.99 -5.47
CA THR A 73 -7.70 -5.68 -4.25
C THR A 73 -6.39 -4.97 -4.56
N THR A 74 -5.58 -5.45 -5.51
CA THR A 74 -4.32 -4.79 -5.91
C THR A 74 -4.60 -3.38 -6.39
N THR A 75 -5.56 -3.19 -7.31
CA THR A 75 -5.95 -1.86 -7.82
C THR A 75 -6.39 -0.91 -6.69
N THR A 76 -7.15 -1.41 -5.72
CA THR A 76 -7.64 -0.60 -4.58
C THR A 76 -6.50 -0.19 -3.66
N ILE A 77 -5.62 -1.13 -3.34
CA ILE A 77 -4.46 -0.89 -2.47
C ILE A 77 -3.46 0.03 -3.16
N GLU A 78 -3.16 -0.15 -4.45
CA GLU A 78 -2.29 0.75 -5.23
C GLU A 78 -2.80 2.19 -5.24
N LYS A 79 -4.10 2.40 -5.55
CA LYS A 79 -4.70 3.73 -5.53
C LYS A 79 -4.63 4.36 -4.14
N THR A 80 -4.83 3.57 -3.10
CA THR A 80 -4.77 4.08 -1.72
C THR A 80 -3.34 4.38 -1.30
N LEU A 81 -2.38 3.53 -1.65
CA LEU A 81 -0.95 3.75 -1.44
C LEU A 81 -0.50 5.03 -2.15
N ALA A 82 -0.88 5.24 -3.41
CA ALA A 82 -0.57 6.47 -4.14
C ALA A 82 -1.10 7.72 -3.41
N ARG A 83 -2.30 7.66 -2.85
CA ARG A 83 -2.88 8.76 -2.06
C ARG A 83 -2.15 8.98 -0.73
N ALA A 84 -1.88 7.91 0.00
CA ALA A 84 -1.19 7.95 1.29
C ALA A 84 0.25 8.48 1.11
N LEU A 85 1.00 7.95 0.14
CA LEU A 85 2.34 8.41 -0.20
C LEU A 85 2.34 9.87 -0.66
N LYS A 86 1.39 10.28 -1.52
CA LYS A 86 1.25 11.69 -1.91
C LYS A 86 0.98 12.58 -0.70
N SER A 87 0.17 12.13 0.26
CA SER A 87 -0.08 12.87 1.50
C SER A 87 1.17 13.01 2.37
N LEU A 88 2.04 11.99 2.38
CA LEU A 88 3.31 12.01 3.10
C LEU A 88 4.41 12.81 2.36
N MET A 89 4.36 12.89 1.03
CA MET A 89 5.30 13.69 0.23
C MET A 89 4.98 15.18 0.24
N LYS A 90 3.69 15.56 0.32
CA LYS A 90 3.25 16.96 0.43
C LYS A 90 4.00 17.78 1.51
N PRO A 91 4.14 17.30 2.77
CA PRO A 91 4.87 18.04 3.80
C PRO A 91 6.38 18.15 3.51
N LEU A 92 6.97 17.13 2.85
CA LEU A 92 8.37 17.16 2.40
C LEU A 92 8.59 18.21 1.29
N GLU A 93 7.70 18.26 0.30
CA GLU A 93 7.77 19.27 -0.78
C GLU A 93 7.56 20.69 -0.25
N SER A 94 6.64 20.90 0.70
CA SER A 94 6.47 22.20 1.35
C SER A 94 7.68 22.59 2.21
N GLY A 95 8.30 21.63 2.89
CA GLY A 95 9.51 21.86 3.69
C GLY A 95 10.72 22.21 2.83
N LEU A 96 10.89 21.53 1.69
CA LEU A 96 11.93 21.85 0.70
C LEU A 96 11.72 23.21 0.03
N LYS A 97 10.47 23.58 -0.31
CA LYS A 97 10.15 24.92 -0.83
C LYS A 97 10.37 26.04 0.20
N ALA A 98 10.06 25.79 1.47
CA ALA A 98 10.33 26.72 2.56
C ALA A 98 11.85 26.89 2.80
N SER A 99 12.63 25.80 2.67
CA SER A 99 14.08 25.83 2.79
C SER A 99 14.78 26.47 1.58
N GLY A 100 14.21 26.37 0.39
CA GLY A 100 14.73 27.03 -0.83
C GLY A 100 14.47 28.54 -0.92
N SER A 101 13.65 29.10 -0.02
CA SER A 101 13.35 30.53 0.02
C SER A 101 14.34 31.36 0.86
N PHE A 102 15.38 30.73 1.43
CA PHE A 102 16.51 31.40 2.10
C PHE A 102 17.68 31.68 1.12
N SER A 103 17.41 32.25 -0.05
CA SER A 103 18.45 32.89 -0.89
C SER A 103 17.81 33.78 -1.95
N HIS A 104 17.32 34.94 -1.51
CA HIS A 104 17.43 36.15 -2.33
C HIS A 104 17.43 37.33 -1.36
N ARG A 105 18.64 37.77 -1.02
CA ARG A 105 18.90 39.09 -0.46
C ARG A 105 19.07 40.06 -1.61
#